data_AF-A0A533YQ62-F1
#
_entry.id   AF-A0A533YQ62-F1
#
_cell.length_a   1.000
_cell.length_b   1.000
_cell.length_c   1.000
_cell.angle_alpha   90.00
_cell.angle_beta   90.00
_cell.angle_gamma   90.00
#
_symmetry.space_group_name_H-M   'P 1'
#
loop_
_entity.id
_entity.type
_entity.pdbx_description
1 polymer ?
#
loop_
_entity_poly.entity_id
_entity_poly.type
_entity_poly.pdbx_seq_one_letter_code
_entity_poly.pdbx_strand_id
1 'polypeptide(L)'
;LVRLAAAEALVKLGEGEAALVMRELLRDPDFGVRSAAVGTMARSGPERAMAFALEAFDDPAPRVRVAAVQALGRVGGKAVIPYLRHALLDKDLTVRAFAAGHLGAVVSDRKRKGEP
;
A
#
# COMPACT_ATOMS: atom_id res chain seq x y z
N LEU A 1 8.04 17.92 -4.39
CA LEU A 1 6.72 18.27 -4.99
C LEU A 1 6.69 18.09 -6.50
N VAL A 2 7.59 18.71 -7.28
CA VAL A 2 7.58 18.61 -8.76
C VAL A 2 7.71 17.16 -9.28
N ARG A 3 8.61 16.35 -8.67
CA ARG A 3 8.81 14.94 -9.07
C ARG A 3 7.59 14.04 -8.82
N LEU A 4 6.90 14.24 -7.68
CA LEU A 4 5.70 13.46 -7.35
C LEU A 4 4.54 13.79 -8.30
N ALA A 5 4.30 15.07 -8.57
CA ALA A 5 3.22 15.49 -9.47
C ALA A 5 3.43 14.98 -10.91
N ALA A 6 4.68 15.02 -11.41
CA ALA A 6 5.03 14.46 -12.71
C ALA A 6 4.80 12.94 -12.74
N ALA A 7 5.24 12.21 -11.70
CA ALA A 7 5.04 10.78 -11.61
C ALA A 7 3.54 10.40 -11.52
N GLU A 8 2.74 11.17 -10.78
CA GLU A 8 1.29 10.97 -10.70
C GLU A 8 0.59 11.15 -12.05
N ALA A 9 1.04 12.11 -12.86
CA ALA A 9 0.54 12.31 -14.21
C ALA A 9 0.87 11.10 -15.10
N LEU A 10 2.12 10.59 -15.05
CA LEU A 10 2.54 9.40 -15.81
C LEU A 10 1.75 8.15 -15.42
N VAL A 11 1.43 7.99 -14.13
CA VAL A 11 0.57 6.88 -13.66
C VAL A 11 -0.82 6.95 -14.28
N LYS A 12 -1.41 8.15 -14.38
CA LYS A 12 -2.73 8.35 -15.01
C LYS A 12 -2.72 8.06 -16.51
N LEU A 13 -1.56 8.24 -17.16
CA LEU A 13 -1.37 7.95 -18.59
C LEU A 13 -1.11 6.46 -18.87
N GLY A 14 -0.96 5.63 -17.84
CA GLY A 14 -0.80 4.18 -17.98
C GLY A 14 0.60 3.74 -18.43
N GLU A 15 1.56 4.65 -18.47
CA GLU A 15 2.90 4.40 -18.99
C GLU A 15 3.71 3.52 -18.02
N GLY A 16 4.41 2.51 -18.55
CA GLY A 16 5.23 1.59 -17.75
C GLY A 16 6.38 2.29 -17.00
N GLU A 17 6.86 3.41 -17.53
CA GLU A 17 7.91 4.25 -16.96
C GLU A 17 7.50 4.87 -15.61
N ALA A 18 6.19 5.08 -15.40
CA ALA A 18 5.67 5.60 -14.15
C ALA A 18 6.02 4.70 -12.95
N ALA A 19 6.06 3.39 -13.14
CA ALA A 19 6.41 2.45 -12.08
C ALA A 19 7.89 2.54 -11.68
N LEU A 20 8.80 2.81 -12.62
CA LEU A 20 10.22 2.99 -12.32
C LEU A 20 10.44 4.26 -11.51
N VAL A 21 9.87 5.38 -11.94
CA VAL A 21 9.94 6.65 -11.21
C VAL A 21 9.36 6.50 -9.81
N MET A 22 8.21 5.83 -9.66
CA MET A 22 7.61 5.63 -8.35
C MET A 22 8.48 4.78 -7.41
N ARG A 23 9.22 3.79 -7.93
CA ARG A 23 10.19 3.03 -7.10
C ARG A 23 11.35 3.89 -6.62
N GLU A 24 11.81 4.83 -7.43
CA GLU A 24 12.82 5.81 -6.98
C GLU A 24 12.25 6.69 -5.86
N LEU A 25 10.99 7.11 -5.98
CA LEU A 25 10.31 7.90 -4.95
C LEU A 25 10.09 7.14 -3.63
N LEU A 26 10.12 5.81 -3.61
CA LEU A 26 10.14 5.03 -2.36
C LEU A 26 11.45 5.16 -1.58
N ARG A 27 12.50 5.79 -2.15
CA ARG A 27 13.77 6.05 -1.47
C ARG A 27 13.97 7.53 -1.16
N ASP A 28 12.97 8.37 -1.41
CA ASP A 28 13.06 9.79 -1.14
C ASP A 28 13.23 10.04 0.37
N PRO A 29 14.09 10.99 0.79
CA PRO A 29 14.29 11.31 2.20
C PRO A 29 12.98 11.75 2.89
N ASP A 30 12.06 12.38 2.16
CA ASP A 30 10.77 12.80 2.69
C ASP A 30 9.77 11.63 2.72
N PHE A 31 9.35 11.25 3.93
CA PHE A 31 8.35 10.18 4.11
C PHE A 31 7.01 10.51 3.45
N GLY A 32 6.66 11.79 3.28
CA GLY A 32 5.46 12.22 2.59
C GLY A 32 5.50 11.86 1.11
N VAL A 33 6.67 12.00 0.47
CA VAL A 33 6.90 11.58 -0.92
C VAL A 33 6.79 10.06 -1.04
N ARG A 34 7.45 9.31 -0.15
CA ARG A 34 7.37 7.84 -0.13
C ARG A 34 5.93 7.35 0.05
N SER A 35 5.21 7.90 1.02
CA SER A 35 3.81 7.57 1.29
C SER A 35 2.90 7.88 0.09
N ALA A 36 3.15 8.98 -0.61
CA ALA A 36 2.39 9.35 -1.80
C ALA A 36 2.66 8.39 -2.97
N ALA A 37 3.91 7.95 -3.15
CA ALA A 37 4.26 6.96 -4.18
C ALA A 37 3.49 5.64 -3.98
N VAL A 38 3.47 5.12 -2.75
CA VAL A 38 2.67 3.92 -2.39
C VAL A 38 1.19 4.17 -2.68
N GLY A 39 0.65 5.29 -2.20
CA GLY A 39 -0.76 5.62 -2.36
C GLY A 39 -1.18 5.74 -3.83
N THR A 40 -0.31 6.30 -4.67
CA THR A 40 -0.56 6.47 -6.10
C THR A 40 -0.56 5.15 -6.84
N MET A 41 0.45 4.30 -6.62
CA MET A 41 0.50 2.97 -7.25
C MET A 41 -0.60 2.05 -6.75
N ALA A 42 -1.06 2.23 -5.51
CA ALA A 42 -2.21 1.52 -4.97
C ALA A 42 -3.52 1.81 -5.73
N ARG A 43 -3.63 2.97 -6.40
CA ARG A 43 -4.80 3.33 -7.23
C ARG A 43 -4.67 2.84 -8.67
N SER A 44 -3.50 2.38 -9.10
CA SER A 44 -3.23 1.98 -10.48
C SER A 44 -3.60 0.53 -10.81
N GLY A 45 -3.91 -0.28 -9.80
CA GLY A 45 -4.29 -1.68 -9.97
C GLY A 45 -3.71 -2.60 -8.89
N PRO A 46 -4.30 -3.79 -8.68
CA PRO A 46 -3.96 -4.67 -7.55
C PRO A 46 -2.52 -5.20 -7.57
N GLU A 47 -1.96 -5.49 -8.75
CA GLU A 47 -0.58 -5.97 -8.89
C GLU A 47 0.44 -4.92 -8.45
N ARG A 48 0.26 -3.68 -8.94
CA ARG A 48 1.09 -2.52 -8.58
C ARG A 48 0.91 -2.15 -7.11
N ALA A 49 -0.33 -2.20 -6.62
CA ALA A 49 -0.65 -1.97 -5.21
C ALA A 49 0.08 -2.97 -4.30
N MET A 50 0.06 -4.26 -4.64
CA MET A 50 0.77 -5.30 -3.88
C MET A 50 2.28 -5.04 -3.89
N ALA A 51 2.89 -4.86 -5.06
CA ALA A 51 4.33 -4.68 -5.17
C ALA A 51 4.83 -3.48 -4.34
N PHE A 52 4.20 -2.32 -4.49
CA PHE A 52 4.58 -1.10 -3.78
C PHE A 52 4.29 -1.17 -2.28
N ALA A 53 3.22 -1.86 -1.87
CA ALA A 53 2.95 -2.07 -0.46
C ALA A 53 4.05 -2.91 0.21
N LEU A 54 4.50 -3.98 -0.44
CA LEU A 54 5.54 -4.86 0.11
C LEU A 54 6.89 -4.14 0.21
N GLU A 55 7.25 -3.31 -0.77
CA GLU A 55 8.48 -2.51 -0.71
C GLU A 55 8.45 -1.47 0.42
N ALA A 56 7.27 -0.95 0.78
CA ALA A 56 7.09 0.08 1.81
C ALA A 56 6.71 -0.48 3.19
N PHE A 57 6.62 -1.80 3.33
CA PHE A 57 6.01 -2.45 4.49
C PHE A 57 6.82 -2.25 5.77
N ASP A 58 8.15 -2.18 5.65
CA ASP A 58 9.09 -2.00 6.76
C ASP A 58 9.69 -0.59 6.83
N ASP A 59 9.05 0.39 6.18
CA ASP A 59 9.55 1.77 6.15
C ASP A 59 9.72 2.34 7.58
N PRO A 60 10.81 3.08 7.86
CA PRO A 60 11.04 3.65 9.20
C PRO A 60 9.90 4.58 9.66
N ALA A 61 9.24 5.28 8.73
CA ALA A 61 8.15 6.20 9.03
C ALA A 61 6.80 5.46 9.12
N PRO A 62 6.08 5.54 10.25
CA PRO A 62 4.78 4.87 10.40
C PRO A 62 3.74 5.27 9.35
N ARG A 63 3.77 6.52 8.88
CA ARG A 63 2.86 7.00 7.83
C ARG A 63 3.02 6.23 6.52
N VAL A 64 4.24 5.85 6.15
CA VAL A 64 4.50 5.07 4.94
C VAL A 64 4.02 3.63 5.14
N ARG A 65 4.27 3.03 6.32
CA ARG A 65 3.73 1.70 6.66
C ARG A 65 2.19 1.68 6.68
N VAL A 66 1.55 2.74 7.15
CA VAL A 66 0.08 2.90 7.04
C VAL A 66 -0.36 2.90 5.57
N ALA A 67 0.34 3.64 4.69
CA ALA A 67 0.04 3.63 3.26
C ALA A 67 0.19 2.23 2.64
N ALA A 68 1.21 1.47 3.04
CA ALA A 68 1.39 0.08 2.63
C ALA A 68 0.22 -0.81 3.09
N VAL A 69 -0.18 -0.73 4.36
CA VAL A 69 -1.32 -1.49 4.91
C VAL A 69 -2.63 -1.13 4.21
N GLN A 70 -2.86 0.16 3.91
CA GLN A 70 -4.02 0.59 3.13
C GLN A 70 -3.99 0.05 1.70
N ALA A 71 -2.83 0.03 1.06
CA ALA A 71 -2.66 -0.53 -0.27
C ALA A 71 -2.97 -2.04 -0.29
N LEU A 72 -2.49 -2.80 0.70
CA LEU A 72 -2.89 -4.20 0.89
C LEU A 72 -4.40 -4.36 1.12
N GLY A 73 -5.00 -3.47 1.91
CA GLY A 73 -6.45 -3.42 2.09
C GLY A 73 -7.23 -3.24 0.79
N ARG A 74 -6.71 -2.42 -0.15
CA ARG A 74 -7.30 -2.24 -1.49
C ARG A 74 -7.12 -3.45 -2.39
N VAL A 75 -5.97 -4.13 -2.31
CA VAL A 75 -5.76 -5.39 -3.04
C VAL A 75 -6.77 -6.44 -2.57
N GLY A 76 -6.96 -6.53 -1.25
CA GLY A 76 -7.92 -7.46 -0.64
C GLY A 76 -7.60 -8.94 -0.93
N GLY A 77 -8.59 -9.79 -0.68
CA GLY A 77 -8.49 -11.23 -0.90
C GLY A 77 -7.60 -11.97 0.12
N LYS A 78 -7.47 -13.29 -0.05
CA LYS A 78 -6.74 -14.15 0.89
C LYS A 78 -5.22 -13.89 0.89
N ALA A 79 -4.69 -13.43 -0.25
CA ALA A 79 -3.26 -13.18 -0.42
C ALA A 79 -2.70 -12.10 0.52
N VAL A 80 -3.52 -11.15 0.97
CA VAL A 80 -3.04 -10.06 1.84
C VAL A 80 -3.06 -10.41 3.33
N ILE A 81 -3.74 -11.50 3.72
CA ILE A 81 -3.94 -11.88 5.12
C ILE A 81 -2.63 -12.04 5.89
N PRO A 82 -1.59 -12.74 5.38
CA PRO A 82 -0.33 -12.89 6.12
C PRO A 82 0.32 -11.54 6.44
N TYR A 83 0.30 -10.61 5.49
CA TYR A 83 0.86 -9.27 5.66
C TYR A 83 0.05 -8.44 6.65
N LEU A 84 -1.29 -8.43 6.53
CA LEU A 84 -2.10 -7.69 7.49
C LEU A 84 -1.99 -8.28 8.91
N ARG A 85 -1.82 -9.61 9.06
CA ARG A 85 -1.53 -10.23 10.37
C ARG A 85 -0.18 -9.78 10.93
N HIS A 86 0.84 -9.64 10.09
CA HIS A 86 2.13 -9.10 10.51
C HIS A 86 1.98 -7.63 10.98
N ALA A 87 1.24 -6.81 10.23
CA ALA A 87 1.03 -5.40 10.57
C ALA A 87 0.27 -5.18 11.91
N LEU A 88 -0.46 -6.19 12.41
CA LEU A 88 -1.02 -6.16 13.77
C LEU A 88 0.05 -6.14 14.87
N LEU A 89 1.29 -6.52 14.55
CA LEU A 89 2.42 -6.55 15.47
C LEU A 89 3.29 -5.29 15.37
N ASP A 90 2.91 -4.32 14.52
CA ASP A 90 3.66 -3.08 14.36
C ASP A 90 3.74 -2.28 15.67
N LYS A 91 4.87 -1.62 15.89
CA LYS A 91 5.09 -0.76 17.07
C LYS A 91 4.12 0.43 17.12
N ASP A 92 3.70 0.93 15.96
CA ASP A 92 2.80 2.08 15.84
C ASP A 92 1.33 1.66 15.93
N LEU A 93 0.59 2.34 16.81
CA LEU A 93 -0.84 2.09 17.04
C LEU A 93 -1.70 2.27 15.77
N THR A 94 -1.36 3.23 14.92
CA THR A 94 -2.12 3.54 13.71
C THR A 94 -1.99 2.40 12.71
N VAL A 95 -0.76 1.89 12.52
CA VAL A 95 -0.51 0.74 11.63
C VAL A 95 -1.34 -0.47 12.08
N ARG A 96 -1.33 -0.77 13.39
CA ARG A 96 -2.14 -1.86 13.96
C ARG A 96 -3.64 -1.67 13.74
N ALA A 97 -4.14 -0.45 13.93
CA ALA A 97 -5.57 -0.14 13.75
C ALA A 97 -6.03 -0.36 12.30
N PHE A 98 -5.26 0.13 11.32
CA PHE A 98 -5.57 -0.11 9.90
C PHE A 98 -5.49 -1.60 9.53
N ALA A 99 -4.50 -2.32 10.06
CA ALA A 99 -4.38 -3.75 9.83
C ALA A 99 -5.58 -4.54 10.36
N ALA A 100 -6.05 -4.23 11.58
CA ALA A 100 -7.24 -4.84 12.17
C ALA A 100 -8.50 -4.55 11.34
N GLY A 101 -8.68 -3.29 10.91
CA GLY A 101 -9.82 -2.90 10.07
C GLY A 101 -9.85 -3.66 8.74
N HIS A 102 -8.73 -3.74 8.05
CA HIS A 102 -8.66 -4.45 6.75
C HIS A 102 -8.80 -5.98 6.91
N LEU A 103 -8.26 -6.59 7.97
CA LEU A 103 -8.50 -8.01 8.25
C LEU A 103 -9.98 -8.31 8.52
N GLY A 104 -10.66 -7.46 9.31
CA GLY A 104 -12.09 -7.60 9.55
C GLY A 104 -12.91 -7.55 8.26
N ALA A 105 -12.55 -6.66 7.33
CA ALA A 105 -13.18 -6.56 6.03
C ALA A 105 -12.96 -7.81 5.16
N VAL A 106 -11.71 -8.32 5.07
CA VAL A 106 -11.38 -9.52 4.29
C VAL A 106 -12.14 -10.75 4.80
N VAL A 107 -12.23 -10.93 6.12
CA VAL A 107 -12.98 -12.06 6.71
C VAL A 107 -14.48 -11.95 6.44
N SER A 108 -15.04 -10.74 6.53
CA SER A 108 -16.45 -10.48 6.27
C SER A 108 -16.82 -10.74 4.80
N ASP A 109 -15.96 -10.32 3.88
CA ASP A 109 -16.13 -10.58 2.45
C ASP A 109 -16.09 -12.07 2.10
N ARG A 110 -15.18 -12.84 2.73
CA ARG A 110 -15.10 -14.30 2.58
C ARG A 110 -16.40 -14.99 3.00
N LYS A 111 -16.95 -14.60 4.16
CA LYS A 111 -18.24 -15.12 4.66
C LYS A 111 -19.37 -14.85 3.68
N ARG A 112 -19.43 -13.64 3.09
CA ARG A 112 -20.45 -13.29 2.08
C ARG A 112 -20.33 -14.11 0.80
N LYS A 113 -19.10 -14.45 0.39
CA LYS A 113 -18.82 -15.21 -0.84
C LYS A 113 -18.93 -16.73 -0.68
N GLY A 114 -19.22 -17.24 0.52
CA GLY A 114 -19.32 -18.68 0.77
C GLY A 114 -17.98 -19.43 0.60
N GLU A 115 -16.86 -18.70 0.64
CA GLU A 115 -15.55 -19.31 0.51
C GLU A 115 -15.14 -19.96 1.84
N PRO A 116 -14.72 -21.25 1.85
CA PRO A 116 -14.30 -21.92 3.06
C PRO A 116 -13.10 -21.22 3.66
#